data_AF-A0A9C8GK76-F1
#
_entry.id   AF-A0A9C8GK76-F1
#
_cell.length_a   1.000
_cell.length_b   1.000
_cell.length_c   1.000
_cell.angle_alpha   90.00
_cell.angle_beta   90.00
_cell.angle_gamma   90.00
#
_symmetry.space_group_name_H-M   'P 1'
#
loop_
_entity.id
_entity.type
_entity.pdbx_description
1 polymer ?
#
loop_
_entity_poly.entity_id
_entity_poly.type
_entity_poly.pdbx_seq_one_letter_code
_entity_poly.pdbx_strand_id
1 'polypeptide(L)'
;MLRKSDVKWWILEAEKHPESASDIIEELARRLAELDAENERLRDEIVRLQHRVPASTSTTSGETAEAPADVRALQAQVDRLQTLLHGDASDEAALVLLSARLQAARVPLSLAHRLAREERPVLGQPARLRLRCAVVAHPGETLLLFTSQGRCLAMALSDVPPLIETGEDWPAGDTPVLPENERLTAAVSVSRLPRFWTVATRRGYVRQFLNLELQRAAKQGDVLLESPFPHDGPVAAVSGDRGDLLLFTRWGKCARFPHRAIESGGSSALALEPDDAVVTALSLPEAGEVALVTAAGFGVRRDVDQIRA
;
A
#
# COMPACT_ATOMS: atom_id res chain seq x y z
N MET A 1 -12.78 -21.94 -19.27
CA MET A 1 -11.85 -21.58 -18.17
C MET A 1 -11.03 -20.42 -18.67
N LEU A 2 -11.35 -19.20 -18.23
CA LEU A 2 -10.63 -17.98 -18.61
C LEU A 2 -9.20 -18.07 -18.10
N ARG A 3 -8.22 -18.22 -18.99
CA ARG A 3 -6.82 -18.18 -18.58
C ARG A 3 -6.43 -16.71 -18.41
N LYS A 4 -5.53 -16.41 -17.47
CA LYS A 4 -4.99 -15.03 -17.30
C LYS A 4 -4.40 -14.44 -18.58
N SER A 5 -3.98 -15.28 -19.53
CA SER A 5 -3.56 -14.90 -20.87
C SER A 5 -4.67 -14.26 -21.71
N ASP A 6 -5.91 -14.66 -21.50
CA ASP A 6 -7.05 -14.32 -22.35
C ASP A 6 -7.60 -12.94 -21.98
N VAL A 7 -7.51 -12.55 -20.69
CA VAL A 7 -7.97 -11.23 -20.20
C VAL A 7 -7.12 -10.10 -20.76
N LYS A 8 -5.79 -10.24 -20.74
CA LYS A 8 -4.89 -9.25 -21.37
C LYS A 8 -5.13 -9.15 -22.87
N TRP A 9 -5.46 -10.27 -23.52
CA TRP A 9 -5.80 -10.28 -24.95
C TRP A 9 -7.13 -9.55 -25.21
N TRP A 10 -8.18 -9.77 -24.41
CA TRP A 10 -9.47 -9.09 -24.53
C TRP A 10 -9.40 -7.58 -24.30
N ILE A 11 -8.61 -7.14 -23.32
CA ILE A 11 -8.39 -5.70 -23.10
C ILE A 11 -7.70 -5.08 -24.31
N LEU A 12 -6.65 -5.73 -24.82
CA LEU A 12 -5.91 -5.23 -25.99
C LEU A 12 -6.77 -5.24 -27.27
N GLU A 13 -7.63 -6.24 -27.42
CA GLU A 13 -8.54 -6.37 -28.57
C GLU A 13 -9.65 -5.31 -28.50
N ALA A 14 -10.24 -5.08 -27.32
CA ALA A 14 -11.24 -4.02 -27.13
C ALA A 14 -10.65 -2.60 -27.32
N GLU A 15 -9.38 -2.39 -26.98
CA GLU A 15 -8.67 -1.13 -27.26
C GLU A 15 -8.37 -0.92 -28.75
N LYS A 16 -8.11 -2.00 -29.50
CA LYS A 16 -7.81 -1.94 -30.94
C LYS A 16 -9.06 -1.91 -31.82
N HIS A 17 -10.13 -2.59 -31.40
CA HIS A 17 -11.38 -2.77 -32.14
C HIS A 17 -12.58 -2.43 -31.24
N PRO A 18 -12.96 -1.15 -31.13
CA PRO A 18 -14.06 -0.70 -30.28
C PRO A 18 -15.41 -1.34 -30.63
N GLU A 19 -15.61 -1.73 -31.88
CA GLU A 19 -16.78 -2.44 -32.37
C GLU A 19 -16.97 -3.82 -31.74
N SER A 20 -15.88 -4.49 -31.35
CA SER A 20 -15.91 -5.83 -30.74
C SER A 20 -16.14 -5.80 -29.23
N ALA A 21 -16.10 -4.62 -28.60
CA ALA A 21 -16.23 -4.48 -27.15
C ALA A 21 -17.59 -4.96 -26.63
N SER A 22 -18.68 -4.73 -27.38
CA SER A 22 -20.02 -5.16 -26.99
C SER A 22 -20.12 -6.69 -26.92
N ASP A 23 -19.60 -7.38 -27.93
CA ASP A 23 -19.62 -8.84 -28.01
C ASP A 23 -18.75 -9.47 -26.91
N ILE A 24 -17.59 -8.88 -26.62
CA ILE A 24 -16.71 -9.31 -25.52
C ILE A 24 -17.41 -9.15 -24.16
N ILE A 25 -18.11 -8.03 -23.95
CA ILE A 25 -18.88 -7.78 -22.72
C ILE A 25 -20.02 -8.80 -22.57
N GLU A 26 -20.76 -9.10 -23.63
CA GLU A 26 -21.83 -10.10 -23.60
C GLU A 26 -21.31 -11.50 -23.27
N GLU A 27 -20.17 -11.89 -23.86
CA GLU A 27 -19.55 -13.20 -23.59
C GLU A 27 -19.04 -13.29 -22.15
N LEU A 28 -18.43 -12.21 -21.64
CA LEU A 28 -18.03 -12.08 -20.25
C LEU A 28 -19.22 -12.20 -19.29
N ALA A 29 -20.31 -11.48 -19.58
CA ALA A 29 -21.52 -11.50 -18.76
C ALA A 29 -22.17 -12.89 -18.75
N ARG A 30 -22.23 -13.57 -19.90
CA ARG A 30 -22.73 -14.95 -19.99
C ARG A 30 -21.88 -15.90 -19.16
N ARG A 31 -20.56 -15.76 -19.25
CA ARG A 31 -19.64 -16.61 -18.48
C ARG A 31 -19.73 -16.35 -16.98
N LEU A 32 -19.93 -15.11 -16.56
CA LEU A 32 -20.13 -14.74 -15.17
C LEU A 32 -21.39 -15.43 -14.61
N ALA A 33 -22.50 -15.37 -15.36
CA ALA A 33 -23.75 -16.03 -14.98
C ALA A 33 -23.62 -17.56 -14.88
N GLU A 34 -22.86 -18.19 -15.79
CA GLU A 34 -22.56 -19.63 -15.69
C GLU A 34 -21.78 -19.98 -14.43
N LEU A 35 -20.75 -19.19 -14.09
CA LEU A 35 -19.94 -19.41 -12.90
C LEU A 35 -20.71 -19.18 -11.61
N ASP A 36 -21.63 -18.22 -11.58
CA ASP A 36 -22.52 -17.99 -10.43
C ASP A 36 -23.47 -19.17 -10.21
N ALA A 37 -24.07 -19.71 -11.28
CA ALA A 37 -24.92 -20.90 -11.19
C ALA A 37 -24.14 -22.14 -10.74
N GLU A 38 -22.88 -22.27 -11.19
CA GLU A 38 -21.99 -23.36 -10.76
C GLU A 38 -21.59 -23.22 -9.28
N ASN A 39 -21.29 -22.00 -8.82
CA ASN A 39 -21.03 -21.70 -7.42
C ASN A 39 -22.23 -22.01 -6.51
N GLU A 40 -23.45 -21.67 -6.95
CA GLU A 40 -24.67 -21.93 -6.18
C GLU A 40 -24.92 -23.44 -6.05
N ARG A 41 -24.70 -24.21 -7.12
CA ARG A 41 -24.72 -25.68 -7.06
C ARG A 41 -23.70 -26.25 -6.07
N LEU A 42 -22.46 -25.76 -6.10
CA LEU A 42 -21.41 -26.24 -5.19
C LEU A 42 -21.76 -25.91 -3.73
N ARG A 43 -22.35 -24.74 -3.46
CA ARG A 43 -22.86 -24.39 -2.13
C ARG A 43 -23.95 -25.34 -1.65
N ASP A 44 -24.91 -25.66 -2.51
CA ASP A 44 -25.96 -26.64 -2.21
C ASP A 44 -25.39 -28.03 -1.92
N GLU A 45 -24.37 -28.44 -2.68
CA GLU A 45 -23.69 -29.72 -2.49
C GLU A 45 -22.94 -29.78 -1.15
N ILE A 46 -22.25 -28.69 -0.77
CA ILE A 46 -21.60 -28.56 0.54
C ILE A 46 -22.61 -28.68 1.67
N VAL A 47 -23.75 -27.98 1.59
CA VAL A 47 -24.82 -28.05 2.60
C VAL A 47 -25.35 -29.49 2.73
N ARG A 48 -25.56 -30.18 1.60
CA ARG A 48 -25.98 -31.59 1.60
C ARG A 48 -24.96 -32.52 2.24
N LEU A 49 -23.67 -32.31 1.98
CA LEU A 49 -22.59 -33.11 2.56
C LEU A 49 -22.44 -32.86 4.07
N GLN A 50 -22.62 -31.62 4.52
CA GLN A 50 -22.62 -31.27 5.95
C GLN A 50 -23.78 -31.93 6.71
N HIS A 51 -24.97 -32.02 6.09
CA HIS A 51 -26.11 -32.74 6.67
C HIS A 51 -25.98 -34.28 6.60
N ARG A 52 -25.05 -34.81 5.80
CA ARG A 52 -24.82 -36.27 5.67
C ARG A 52 -23.84 -36.83 6.70
N VAL A 53 -23.20 -36.00 7.52
CA VAL A 53 -22.45 -36.45 8.71
C VAL A 53 -23.49 -36.82 9.77
N PRO A 54 -23.78 -38.11 10.02
CA PRO A 54 -24.85 -38.50 10.92
C PRO A 54 -24.43 -38.29 12.36
N ALA A 55 -25.39 -37.85 13.16
CA ALA A 55 -25.36 -37.86 14.62
C ALA A 55 -25.35 -39.29 15.20
N SER A 56 -24.31 -40.07 14.89
CA SER A 56 -24.12 -41.45 15.35
C SER A 56 -22.80 -41.61 16.09
N THR A 57 -22.66 -40.91 17.21
CA THR A 57 -21.87 -41.35 18.38
C THR A 57 -22.27 -40.51 19.59
N SER A 58 -23.53 -40.64 20.03
CA SER A 58 -23.88 -40.34 21.41
C SER A 58 -23.47 -41.53 22.28
N THR A 59 -22.22 -41.56 22.72
CA THR A 59 -21.88 -42.10 24.05
C THR A 59 -20.50 -41.64 24.47
N THR A 60 -20.51 -40.89 25.58
CA THR A 60 -19.43 -40.65 26.54
C THR A 60 -18.62 -39.36 26.38
N SER A 61 -18.74 -38.56 27.46
CA SER A 61 -17.82 -37.53 27.96
C SER A 61 -17.69 -36.21 27.19
N GLY A 62 -18.02 -35.12 27.89
CA GLY A 62 -17.75 -33.76 27.47
C GLY A 62 -16.25 -33.51 27.33
N GLU A 63 -15.82 -33.42 26.08
CA GLU A 63 -14.64 -32.68 25.68
C GLU A 63 -15.10 -31.85 24.48
N THR A 64 -14.82 -30.55 24.52
CA THR A 64 -15.03 -29.61 23.41
C THR A 64 -14.50 -30.25 22.15
N ALA A 65 -15.40 -30.73 21.29
CA ALA A 65 -15.06 -31.46 20.08
C ALA A 65 -14.34 -30.51 19.13
N GLU A 66 -13.02 -30.52 19.25
CA GLU A 66 -12.10 -29.85 18.37
C GLU A 66 -12.40 -30.33 16.95
N ALA A 67 -12.78 -29.41 16.06
CA ALA A 67 -13.17 -29.75 14.69
C ALA A 67 -12.09 -30.64 14.04
N PRO A 68 -12.46 -31.70 13.30
CA PRO A 68 -11.51 -32.59 12.64
C PRO A 68 -10.48 -31.78 11.86
N ALA A 69 -9.21 -32.20 11.85
CA ALA A 69 -8.11 -31.45 11.22
C ALA A 69 -8.43 -31.05 9.77
N ASP A 70 -9.14 -31.92 9.05
CA ASP A 70 -9.60 -31.70 7.68
C ASP A 70 -10.62 -30.56 7.58
N VAL A 71 -11.52 -30.43 8.56
CA VAL A 71 -12.51 -29.34 8.64
C VAL A 71 -11.82 -28.01 8.94
N ARG A 72 -10.82 -28.00 9.84
CA ARG A 72 -10.01 -26.80 10.09
C ARG A 72 -9.18 -26.39 8.85
N ALA A 73 -8.62 -27.36 8.14
CA ALA A 73 -7.87 -27.11 6.90
C ALA A 73 -8.79 -26.54 5.81
N LEU A 74 -10.00 -27.09 5.67
CA LEU A 74 -11.04 -26.61 4.75
C LEU A 74 -11.54 -25.22 5.12
N GLN A 75 -11.81 -24.94 6.40
CA GLN A 75 -12.19 -23.61 6.87
C GLN A 75 -11.08 -22.58 6.62
N ALA A 76 -9.83 -22.91 6.92
CA ALA A 76 -8.69 -22.07 6.58
C ALA A 76 -8.54 -21.88 5.06
N GLN A 77 -8.92 -22.87 4.24
CA GLN A 77 -8.92 -22.74 2.78
C GLN A 77 -10.08 -21.88 2.28
N VAL A 78 -11.26 -21.96 2.88
CA VAL A 78 -12.39 -21.08 2.59
C VAL A 78 -12.08 -19.65 2.98
N ASP A 79 -11.52 -19.41 4.18
CA ASP A 79 -11.08 -18.08 4.61
C ASP A 79 -9.98 -17.52 3.68
N ARG A 80 -9.06 -18.37 3.21
CA ARG A 80 -8.05 -18.01 2.19
C ARG A 80 -8.70 -17.60 0.86
N LEU A 81 -9.62 -18.42 0.34
CA LEU A 81 -10.34 -18.14 -0.91
C LEU A 81 -11.23 -16.91 -0.80
N GLN A 82 -11.89 -16.72 0.34
CA GLN A 82 -12.63 -15.52 0.64
C GLN A 82 -11.69 -14.32 0.71
N THR A 83 -10.52 -14.39 1.34
CA THR A 83 -9.57 -13.27 1.37
C THR A 83 -9.06 -12.92 -0.03
N LEU A 84 -8.87 -13.92 -0.90
CA LEU A 84 -8.52 -13.69 -2.32
C LEU A 84 -9.67 -13.04 -3.09
N LEU A 85 -10.91 -13.49 -2.87
CA LEU A 85 -12.11 -12.97 -3.54
C LEU A 85 -12.49 -11.56 -3.04
N HIS A 86 -12.38 -11.31 -1.74
CA HIS A 86 -12.57 -10.00 -1.11
C HIS A 86 -11.37 -9.09 -1.37
N GLY A 87 -10.21 -9.65 -1.74
CA GLY A 87 -9.03 -8.90 -2.12
C GLY A 87 -9.27 -7.98 -3.33
N ASP A 88 -10.22 -8.33 -4.20
CA ASP A 88 -10.55 -7.56 -5.41
C ASP A 88 -11.75 -6.61 -5.23
N ALA A 89 -12.49 -6.69 -4.09
CA ALA A 89 -13.75 -5.95 -3.90
C ALA A 89 -14.06 -5.54 -2.44
N SER A 90 -13.11 -5.59 -1.51
CA SER A 90 -13.32 -5.10 -0.15
C SER A 90 -13.18 -3.58 -0.11
N ASP A 91 -14.21 -2.87 0.38
CA ASP A 91 -14.19 -1.44 0.70
C ASP A 91 -13.27 -1.10 1.90
N GLU A 92 -12.64 -2.12 2.50
CA GLU A 92 -11.78 -1.98 3.66
C GLU A 92 -10.40 -1.41 3.28
N ALA A 93 -9.88 -0.51 4.11
CA ALA A 93 -8.49 -0.06 4.02
C ALA A 93 -7.52 -1.23 4.18
N ALA A 94 -6.41 -1.18 3.44
CA ALA A 94 -5.33 -2.14 3.53
C ALA A 94 -4.05 -1.49 4.06
N LEU A 95 -3.33 -2.23 4.90
CA LEU A 95 -1.96 -1.95 5.25
C LEU A 95 -1.04 -2.51 4.15
N VAL A 96 -0.35 -1.63 3.45
CA VAL A 96 0.64 -1.96 2.43
C VAL A 96 2.03 -1.89 3.05
N LEU A 97 2.77 -2.98 2.94
CA LEU A 97 4.14 -3.13 3.42
C LEU A 97 5.06 -3.13 2.21
N LEU A 98 6.18 -2.41 2.29
CA LEU A 98 7.10 -2.22 1.17
C LEU A 98 8.54 -2.42 1.62
N SER A 99 9.31 -3.17 0.84
CA SER A 99 10.75 -3.34 1.02
C SER A 99 11.56 -2.30 0.23
N ALA A 100 12.85 -2.15 0.55
CA ALA A 100 13.73 -1.25 -0.20
C ALA A 100 13.92 -1.68 -1.68
N ARG A 101 13.67 -2.96 -2.00
CA ARG A 101 13.71 -3.53 -3.36
C ARG A 101 12.34 -3.57 -4.03
N LEU A 102 11.36 -2.85 -3.47
CA LEU A 102 9.98 -2.78 -3.96
C LEU A 102 9.23 -4.12 -3.95
N GLN A 103 9.60 -5.03 -3.06
CA GLN A 103 8.72 -6.14 -2.72
C GLN A 103 7.56 -5.56 -1.90
N ALA A 104 6.34 -5.90 -2.27
CA ALA A 104 5.14 -5.36 -1.67
C ALA A 104 4.22 -6.47 -1.16
N ALA A 105 3.54 -6.19 -0.07
CA ALA A 105 2.51 -7.06 0.47
C ALA A 105 1.38 -6.18 1.00
N ARG A 106 0.12 -6.54 0.73
CA ARG A 106 -1.04 -5.90 1.37
C ARG A 106 -1.74 -6.84 2.32
N VAL A 107 -2.25 -6.27 3.40
CA VAL A 107 -3.03 -6.96 4.43
C VAL A 107 -4.24 -6.10 4.77
N PRO A 108 -5.46 -6.64 4.86
CA PRO A 108 -6.61 -5.90 5.39
C PRO A 108 -6.29 -5.26 6.74
N LEU A 109 -6.69 -4.01 6.95
CA LEU A 109 -6.32 -3.26 8.16
C LEU A 109 -6.91 -3.92 9.43
N SER A 110 -8.10 -4.50 9.36
CA SER A 110 -8.73 -5.27 10.44
C SER A 110 -7.88 -6.48 10.85
N LEU A 111 -7.32 -7.19 9.87
CA LEU A 111 -6.41 -8.31 10.11
C LEU A 111 -5.12 -7.84 10.78
N ALA A 112 -4.52 -6.75 10.28
CA ALA A 112 -3.32 -6.16 10.88
C ALA A 112 -3.56 -5.74 12.35
N HIS A 113 -4.69 -5.09 12.64
CA HIS A 113 -5.07 -4.72 14.00
C HIS A 113 -5.32 -5.93 14.91
N ARG A 114 -5.96 -6.99 14.39
CA ARG A 114 -6.16 -8.23 15.13
C ARG A 114 -4.82 -8.85 15.51
N LEU A 115 -3.91 -9.01 14.55
CA LEU A 115 -2.58 -9.57 14.79
C LEU A 115 -1.77 -8.73 15.78
N ALA A 116 -1.85 -7.40 15.70
CA ALA A 116 -1.19 -6.52 16.65
C ALA A 116 -1.69 -6.72 18.10
N ARG A 117 -3.01 -6.91 18.30
CA ARG A 117 -3.58 -7.20 19.63
C ARG A 117 -3.20 -8.58 20.15
N GLU A 118 -3.02 -9.55 19.26
CA GLU A 118 -2.57 -10.90 19.58
C GLU A 118 -1.04 -11.00 19.76
N GLU A 119 -0.31 -9.88 19.65
CA GLU A 119 1.16 -9.83 19.63
C GLU A 119 1.79 -10.72 18.54
N ARG A 120 1.03 -11.01 17.49
CA ARG A 120 1.46 -11.84 16.36
C ARG A 120 1.99 -10.95 15.23
N PRO A 121 3.14 -11.30 14.64
CA PRO A 121 3.71 -10.50 13.57
C PRO A 121 2.94 -10.70 12.25
N VAL A 122 2.80 -9.62 11.47
CA VAL A 122 2.21 -9.67 10.12
C VAL A 122 3.15 -10.41 9.16
N LEU A 123 4.43 -10.00 9.13
CA LEU A 123 5.49 -10.61 8.33
C LEU A 123 6.41 -11.49 9.19
N GLY A 124 7.02 -12.51 8.58
CA GLY A 124 8.07 -13.29 9.21
C GLY A 124 9.29 -12.47 9.59
N GLN A 125 10.09 -12.94 10.54
CA GLN A 125 11.27 -12.21 11.04
C GLN A 125 12.24 -11.77 9.92
N PRO A 126 12.59 -12.63 8.93
CA PRO A 126 13.48 -12.21 7.83
C PRO A 126 12.86 -11.11 6.96
N ALA A 127 11.57 -11.20 6.65
CA ALA A 127 10.87 -10.20 5.85
C ALA A 127 10.77 -8.85 6.57
N ARG A 128 10.52 -8.86 7.89
CA ARG A 128 10.47 -7.65 8.72
C ARG A 128 11.77 -6.85 8.69
N LEU A 129 12.92 -7.52 8.66
CA LEU A 129 14.23 -6.85 8.57
C LEU A 129 14.45 -6.12 7.23
N ARG A 130 13.68 -6.49 6.19
CA ARG A 130 13.73 -5.88 4.86
C ARG A 130 12.64 -4.82 4.67
N LEU A 131 11.74 -4.66 5.64
CA LEU A 131 10.68 -3.65 5.61
C LEU A 131 11.30 -2.26 5.60
N ARG A 132 10.90 -1.46 4.62
CA ARG A 132 11.36 -0.09 4.45
C ARG A 132 10.32 0.93 4.90
N CYS A 133 9.08 0.75 4.48
CA CYS A 133 7.98 1.60 4.88
C CYS A 133 6.66 0.80 4.88
N ALA A 134 5.67 1.36 5.56
CA ALA A 134 4.30 0.89 5.59
C ALA A 134 3.37 2.06 5.31
N VAL A 135 2.33 1.82 4.51
CA VAL A 135 1.37 2.84 4.09
C VAL A 135 -0.02 2.24 4.25
N VAL A 136 -0.95 3.01 4.81
CA VAL A 136 -2.37 2.66 4.78
C VAL A 136 -2.96 3.22 3.50
N ALA A 137 -3.66 2.37 2.75
CA ALA A 137 -4.26 2.73 1.48
C ALA A 137 -5.71 2.26 1.43
N HIS A 138 -6.59 3.06 0.83
CA HIS A 138 -7.99 2.70 0.61
C HIS A 138 -8.20 2.13 -0.80
N PRO A 139 -9.27 1.34 -1.01
CA PRO A 139 -9.68 0.89 -2.33
C PRO A 139 -9.86 2.06 -3.30
N GLY A 140 -9.39 1.88 -4.54
CA GLY A 140 -9.39 2.93 -5.56
C GLY A 140 -8.26 3.96 -5.42
N GLU A 141 -7.47 3.94 -4.34
CA GLU A 141 -6.29 4.79 -4.22
C GLU A 141 -5.12 4.25 -5.05
N THR A 142 -4.27 5.19 -5.50
CA THR A 142 -2.99 4.87 -6.13
C THR A 142 -1.87 5.17 -5.17
N LEU A 143 -0.93 4.23 -5.06
CA LEU A 143 0.32 4.41 -4.33
C LEU A 143 1.32 5.14 -5.22
N LEU A 144 1.84 6.25 -4.74
CA LEU A 144 2.98 6.93 -5.33
C LEU A 144 4.25 6.51 -4.60
N LEU A 145 5.21 5.98 -5.34
CA LEU A 145 6.43 5.38 -4.83
C LEU A 145 7.61 6.22 -5.31
N PHE A 146 8.53 6.55 -4.41
CA PHE A 146 9.70 7.37 -4.70
C PHE A 146 10.98 6.60 -4.41
N THR A 147 11.98 6.80 -5.26
CA THR A 147 13.23 6.05 -5.19
C THR A 147 14.43 6.93 -4.86
N SER A 148 15.55 6.30 -4.52
CA SER A 148 16.81 6.98 -4.23
C SER A 148 17.41 7.75 -5.41
N GLN A 149 16.92 7.53 -6.63
CA GLN A 149 17.33 8.25 -7.82
C GLN A 149 16.35 9.38 -8.19
N GLY A 150 15.37 9.67 -7.32
CA GLY A 150 14.38 10.71 -7.58
C GLY A 150 13.29 10.29 -8.56
N ARG A 151 13.21 9.00 -8.92
CA ARG A 151 12.13 8.48 -9.76
C ARG A 151 10.82 8.40 -8.98
N CYS A 152 9.73 8.62 -9.69
CA CYS A 152 8.38 8.43 -9.18
C CYS A 152 7.72 7.27 -9.96
N LEU A 153 7.06 6.37 -9.25
CA LEU A 153 6.30 5.26 -9.82
C LEU A 153 4.88 5.29 -9.26
N ALA A 154 3.90 4.88 -10.05
CA ALA A 154 2.54 4.62 -9.58
C ALA A 154 2.29 3.11 -9.51
N MET A 155 1.57 2.68 -8.46
CA MET A 155 1.09 1.31 -8.31
C MET A 155 -0.36 1.37 -7.79
N ALA A 156 -1.29 0.73 -8.50
CA ALA A 156 -2.65 0.61 -7.99
C ALA A 156 -2.66 -0.33 -6.78
N LEU A 157 -3.53 -0.06 -5.80
CA LEU A 157 -3.65 -0.93 -4.63
C LEU A 157 -4.03 -2.38 -5.01
N SER A 158 -4.81 -2.55 -6.08
CA SER A 158 -5.19 -3.86 -6.64
C SER A 158 -4.00 -4.68 -7.12
N ASP A 159 -2.93 -4.02 -7.57
CA ASP A 159 -1.74 -4.67 -8.09
C ASP A 159 -0.80 -5.13 -6.96
N VAL A 160 -1.01 -4.64 -5.74
CA VAL A 160 -0.23 -5.06 -4.57
C VAL A 160 -0.63 -6.50 -4.20
N PRO A 161 0.33 -7.44 -4.15
CA PRO A 161 0.03 -8.83 -3.83
C PRO A 161 -0.53 -8.97 -2.40
N PRO A 162 -1.65 -9.67 -2.20
CA PRO A 162 -2.15 -9.95 -0.87
C PRO A 162 -1.20 -10.88 -0.12
N LEU A 163 -0.96 -10.62 1.16
CA LEU A 163 -0.24 -11.55 2.03
C LEU A 163 -1.19 -12.68 2.43
N ILE A 164 -1.03 -13.84 1.80
CA ILE A 164 -1.89 -15.01 2.03
C ILE A 164 -1.48 -15.75 3.31
N GLU A 165 -0.18 -15.81 3.60
CA GLU A 165 0.36 -16.48 4.78
C GLU A 165 1.11 -15.50 5.68
N THR A 166 0.54 -15.26 6.87
CA THR A 166 1.14 -14.37 7.88
C THR A 166 2.33 -15.07 8.53
N GLY A 167 3.43 -14.35 8.74
CA GLY A 167 4.65 -14.92 9.34
C GLY A 167 5.63 -15.55 8.34
N GLU A 168 5.32 -15.54 7.04
CA GLU A 168 6.23 -15.97 5.97
C GLU A 168 7.04 -14.79 5.37
N ASP A 169 7.78 -15.07 4.29
CA ASP A 169 8.53 -14.08 3.50
C ASP A 169 7.59 -13.23 2.61
N TRP A 170 8.15 -12.30 1.85
CA TRP A 170 7.40 -11.47 0.90
C TRP A 170 6.65 -12.33 -0.14
N PRO A 171 5.38 -12.01 -0.46
CA PRO A 171 4.62 -12.76 -1.45
C PRO A 171 5.23 -12.63 -2.85
N ALA A 172 5.11 -13.69 -3.64
CA ALA A 172 5.40 -13.62 -5.06
C ALA A 172 4.29 -12.82 -5.77
N GLY A 173 4.67 -11.83 -6.57
CA GLY A 173 3.70 -11.06 -7.35
C GLY A 173 4.35 -10.09 -8.33
N ASP A 174 3.49 -9.44 -9.13
CA ASP A 174 3.89 -8.54 -10.21
C ASP A 174 4.21 -7.13 -9.72
N THR A 175 5.09 -7.02 -8.72
CA THR A 175 5.61 -5.71 -8.30
C THR A 175 6.70 -5.22 -9.27
N PRO A 176 6.76 -3.91 -9.59
CA PRO A 176 7.82 -3.36 -10.41
C PRO A 176 9.21 -3.69 -9.84
N VAL A 177 10.12 -4.10 -10.72
CA VAL A 177 11.49 -4.44 -10.34
C VAL A 177 12.35 -3.18 -10.45
N LEU A 178 12.99 -2.79 -9.34
CA LEU A 178 13.95 -1.70 -9.33
C LEU A 178 15.33 -2.17 -9.82
N PRO A 179 16.08 -1.33 -10.56
CA PRO A 179 17.50 -1.55 -10.84
C PRO A 179 18.33 -1.81 -9.57
N GLU A 180 19.45 -2.52 -9.72
CA GLU A 180 20.30 -2.91 -8.57
C GLU A 180 20.86 -1.71 -7.79
N ASN A 181 21.10 -0.58 -8.45
CA ASN A 181 21.60 0.67 -7.87
C ASN A 181 20.47 1.60 -7.38
N GLU A 182 19.23 1.13 -7.37
CA GLU A 182 18.05 1.90 -7.01
C GLU A 182 17.30 1.22 -5.86
N ARG A 183 16.75 2.04 -4.96
CA ARG A 183 15.96 1.57 -3.82
C ARG A 183 14.79 2.48 -3.56
N LEU A 184 13.69 1.91 -3.07
CA LEU A 184 12.55 2.66 -2.57
C LEU A 184 12.96 3.48 -1.35
N THR A 185 12.60 4.76 -1.34
CA THR A 185 12.90 5.68 -0.24
C THR A 185 11.65 6.15 0.49
N ALA A 186 10.55 6.37 -0.23
CA ALA A 186 9.28 6.82 0.33
C ALA A 186 8.08 6.26 -0.46
N ALA A 187 6.92 6.18 0.18
CA ALA A 187 5.66 5.80 -0.44
C ALA A 187 4.52 6.61 0.19
N VAL A 188 3.53 7.00 -0.60
CA VAL A 188 2.34 7.72 -0.14
C VAL A 188 1.11 7.18 -0.84
N SER A 189 0.03 6.98 -0.08
CA SER A 189 -1.30 6.72 -0.64
C SER A 189 -2.09 8.01 -0.69
N VAL A 190 -2.86 8.20 -1.76
CA VAL A 190 -3.56 9.45 -2.01
C VAL A 190 -4.96 9.17 -2.52
N SER A 191 -5.98 9.55 -1.76
CA SER A 191 -7.38 9.48 -2.18
C SER A 191 -7.73 10.61 -3.13
N ARG A 192 -7.26 11.82 -2.84
CA ARG A 192 -7.53 13.02 -3.63
C ARG A 192 -6.22 13.68 -4.04
N LEU A 193 -5.99 13.72 -5.34
CA LEU A 193 -4.81 14.36 -5.90
C LEU A 193 -4.86 15.88 -5.64
N PRO A 194 -3.81 16.45 -5.01
CA PRO A 194 -3.71 17.89 -4.82
C PRO A 194 -3.45 18.58 -6.17
N ARG A 195 -3.46 19.91 -6.20
CA ARG A 195 -3.03 20.66 -7.39
C ARG A 195 -1.51 20.73 -7.47
N PHE A 196 -0.86 20.90 -6.32
CA PHE A 196 0.57 20.94 -6.15
C PHE A 196 1.04 19.86 -5.19
N TRP A 197 2.16 19.24 -5.53
CA TRP A 197 2.92 18.37 -4.66
C TRP A 197 4.14 19.11 -4.16
N THR A 198 4.44 18.96 -2.88
CA THR A 198 5.74 19.36 -2.33
C THR A 198 6.51 18.10 -1.98
N VAL A 199 7.65 17.91 -2.65
CA VAL A 199 8.54 16.77 -2.42
C VAL A 199 9.76 17.25 -1.63
N ALA A 200 10.09 16.54 -0.55
CA ALA A 200 11.24 16.82 0.29
C ALA A 200 12.26 15.68 0.23
N THR A 201 13.54 16.02 0.23
CA THR A 201 14.64 15.07 0.15
C THR A 201 15.33 14.86 1.50
N ARG A 202 16.15 13.82 1.56
CA ARG A 202 16.95 13.46 2.74
C ARG A 202 17.91 14.56 3.18
N ARG A 203 18.48 15.34 2.25
CA ARG A 203 19.40 16.45 2.54
C ARG A 203 18.70 17.80 2.74
N GLY A 204 17.36 17.82 2.77
CA GLY A 204 16.60 19.04 3.06
C GLY A 204 16.35 19.93 1.85
N TYR A 205 16.55 19.41 0.63
CA TYR A 205 16.07 20.08 -0.58
C TYR A 205 14.56 19.83 -0.72
N VAL A 206 13.82 20.87 -1.07
CA VAL A 206 12.38 20.81 -1.30
C VAL A 206 12.05 21.40 -2.65
N ARG A 207 11.08 20.81 -3.36
CA ARG A 207 10.59 21.37 -4.63
C ARG A 207 9.10 21.12 -4.77
N GLN A 208 8.41 22.11 -5.36
CA GLN A 208 7.02 21.98 -5.72
C GLN A 208 6.86 21.53 -7.17
N PHE A 209 5.85 20.69 -7.39
CA PHE A 209 5.50 20.13 -8.68
C PHE A 209 4.00 20.30 -8.91
N LEU A 210 3.61 20.56 -10.15
CA LEU A 210 2.21 20.41 -10.54
C LEU A 210 1.82 18.94 -10.48
N ASN A 211 0.59 18.64 -10.06
CA ASN A 211 0.11 17.26 -10.05
C ASN A 211 0.17 16.60 -11.44
N LEU A 212 -0.05 17.37 -12.51
CA LEU A 212 0.09 16.85 -13.87
C LEU A 212 1.53 16.42 -14.19
N GLU A 213 2.53 17.14 -13.69
CA GLU A 213 3.96 16.80 -13.89
C GLU A 213 4.31 15.53 -13.13
N LEU A 214 3.90 15.43 -11.87
CA LEU A 214 4.10 14.23 -11.06
C LEU A 214 3.42 13.00 -11.68
N GLN A 215 2.17 13.13 -12.10
CA GLN A 215 1.41 12.02 -12.71
C GLN A 215 2.06 11.51 -14.00
N ARG A 216 2.61 12.41 -14.82
CA ARG A 216 3.36 12.02 -16.03
C ARG A 216 4.61 11.23 -15.65
N ALA A 217 5.41 11.75 -14.72
CA ALA A 217 6.61 11.06 -14.25
C ALA A 217 6.27 9.70 -13.65
N ALA A 218 5.22 9.61 -12.81
CA ALA A 218 4.77 8.37 -12.19
C ALA A 218 4.30 7.32 -13.20
N LYS A 219 3.59 7.75 -14.25
CA LYS A 219 3.10 6.88 -15.33
C LYS A 219 4.24 6.33 -16.20
N GLN A 220 5.24 7.15 -16.48
CA GLN A 220 6.41 6.75 -17.27
C GLN A 220 7.48 6.04 -16.43
N GLY A 221 7.42 6.21 -15.12
CA GLY A 221 8.42 5.75 -14.19
C GLY A 221 9.71 6.56 -14.28
N ASP A 222 9.62 7.86 -14.56
CA ASP A 222 10.75 8.74 -14.84
C ASP A 222 11.24 9.48 -13.59
N VAL A 223 12.39 10.14 -13.73
CA VAL A 223 12.96 11.03 -12.71
C VAL A 223 12.03 12.23 -12.52
N LEU A 224 11.49 12.38 -11.32
CA LEU A 224 10.69 13.53 -10.94
C LEU A 224 11.55 14.65 -10.36
N LEU A 225 12.53 14.29 -9.52
CA LEU A 225 13.31 15.23 -8.74
C LEU A 225 14.80 14.92 -8.84
N GLU A 226 15.56 15.86 -9.38
CA GLU A 226 17.02 15.86 -9.27
C GLU A 226 17.43 16.82 -8.16
N SER A 227 18.04 16.29 -7.10
CA SER A 227 18.57 17.11 -6.01
C SER A 227 19.91 17.73 -6.41
N PRO A 228 20.18 18.99 -6.06
CA PRO A 228 21.51 19.59 -6.20
C PRO A 228 22.54 18.94 -5.25
N PHE A 229 22.10 18.18 -4.25
CA PHE A 229 22.98 17.50 -3.31
C PHE A 229 23.30 16.07 -3.78
N PRO A 230 24.56 15.61 -3.60
CA PRO A 230 24.95 14.26 -4.00
C PRO A 230 24.25 13.19 -3.15
N HIS A 231 23.84 12.09 -3.79
CA HIS A 231 23.19 10.93 -3.16
C HIS A 231 21.98 11.31 -2.29
N ASP A 232 21.18 12.22 -2.82
CA ASP A 232 20.01 12.76 -2.16
C ASP A 232 18.74 12.39 -2.92
N GLY A 233 17.79 11.80 -2.20
CA GLY A 233 16.56 11.28 -2.77
C GLY A 233 15.34 11.68 -1.93
N PRO A 234 14.13 11.60 -2.50
CA PRO A 234 12.90 11.93 -1.80
C PRO A 234 12.70 11.10 -0.54
N VAL A 235 12.26 11.73 0.53
CA VAL A 235 11.85 11.07 1.79
C VAL A 235 10.37 11.28 2.10
N ALA A 236 9.75 12.30 1.52
CA ALA A 236 8.32 12.57 1.68
C ALA A 236 7.78 13.32 0.45
N ALA A 237 6.51 13.08 0.15
CA ALA A 237 5.72 13.87 -0.78
C ALA A 237 4.39 14.19 -0.12
N VAL A 238 4.03 15.48 -0.08
CA VAL A 238 2.83 15.98 0.60
C VAL A 238 2.06 16.93 -0.29
N SER A 239 0.79 17.18 0.03
CA SER A 239 0.04 18.25 -0.62
C SER A 239 0.70 19.60 -0.38
N GLY A 240 1.01 20.30 -1.47
CA GLY A 240 1.57 21.64 -1.48
C GLY A 240 0.56 22.75 -1.74
N ASP A 241 -0.74 22.44 -1.69
CA ASP A 241 -1.79 23.36 -2.11
C ASP A 241 -1.91 24.59 -1.18
N ARG A 242 -1.82 24.35 0.14
CA ARG A 242 -2.03 25.36 1.19
C ARG A 242 -1.28 24.98 2.46
N GLY A 243 -1.18 25.94 3.37
CA GLY A 243 -0.59 25.74 4.70
C GLY A 243 0.93 25.81 4.70
N ASP A 244 1.49 25.29 5.79
CA ASP A 244 2.93 25.25 6.00
C ASP A 244 3.48 23.85 5.73
N LEU A 245 4.68 23.80 5.19
CA LEU A 245 5.51 22.61 5.18
C LEU A 245 6.27 22.55 6.50
N LEU A 246 6.21 21.41 7.19
CA LEU A 246 7.04 21.10 8.35
C LEU A 246 7.96 19.94 8.01
N LEU A 247 9.27 20.14 8.16
CA LEU A 247 10.28 19.09 8.05
C LEU A 247 10.84 18.73 9.41
N PHE A 248 11.16 17.45 9.62
CA PHE A 248 11.89 16.99 10.79
C PHE A 248 13.13 16.20 10.39
N THR A 249 14.22 16.43 11.13
CA THR A 249 15.48 15.71 10.97
C THR A 249 15.64 14.61 12.00
N ARG A 250 16.59 13.71 11.74
CA ARG A 250 16.96 12.61 12.63
C ARG A 250 17.41 13.12 14.00
N TRP A 251 18.09 14.27 14.05
CA TRP A 251 18.56 14.88 15.29
C TRP A 251 17.51 15.77 15.98
N GLY A 252 16.27 15.77 15.48
CA GLY A 252 15.17 16.54 16.06
C GLY A 252 15.17 18.02 15.70
N LYS A 253 15.97 18.46 14.71
CA LYS A 253 15.80 19.78 14.12
C LYS A 253 14.51 19.81 13.30
N CYS A 254 13.89 20.97 13.22
CA CYS A 254 12.72 21.17 12.39
C CYS A 254 12.80 22.50 11.65
N ALA A 255 12.12 22.57 10.51
CA ALA A 255 11.88 23.81 9.78
C ALA A 255 10.42 23.86 9.39
N ARG A 256 9.77 25.00 9.64
CA ARG A 256 8.39 25.26 9.26
C ARG A 256 8.32 26.53 8.44
N PHE A 257 7.75 26.45 7.25
CA PHE A 257 7.55 27.61 6.38
C PHE A 257 6.38 27.39 5.42
N PRO A 258 5.73 28.45 4.93
CA PRO A 258 4.60 28.29 4.03
C PRO A 258 5.05 27.71 2.69
N HIS A 259 4.24 26.83 2.08
CA HIS A 259 4.57 26.21 0.78
C HIS A 259 4.93 27.24 -0.30
N ARG A 260 4.28 28.41 -0.28
CA ARG A 260 4.53 29.54 -1.21
C ARG A 260 5.94 30.15 -1.11
N ALA A 261 6.69 29.86 -0.06
CA ALA A 261 8.08 30.32 0.09
C ALA A 261 9.07 29.43 -0.70
N ILE A 262 8.62 28.29 -1.22
CA ILE A 262 9.45 27.42 -2.06
C ILE A 262 9.57 28.03 -3.44
N GLU A 263 10.81 28.25 -3.88
CA GLU A 263 11.09 28.76 -5.21
C GLU A 263 10.76 27.72 -6.29
N SER A 264 10.46 28.17 -7.51
CA SER A 264 10.10 27.28 -8.63
C SER A 264 11.19 26.26 -8.95
N GLY A 265 12.46 26.64 -8.78
CA GLY A 265 13.63 25.77 -8.92
C GLY A 265 13.93 24.93 -7.68
N GLY A 266 13.06 24.93 -6.67
CA GLY A 266 13.27 24.31 -5.37
C GLY A 266 14.12 25.16 -4.43
N SER A 267 14.18 24.75 -3.17
CA SER A 267 14.86 25.50 -2.10
C SER A 267 15.56 24.54 -1.14
N SER A 268 16.66 25.00 -0.55
CA SER A 268 17.28 24.30 0.58
C SER A 268 16.57 24.74 1.86
N ALA A 269 15.72 23.86 2.41
CA ALA A 269 14.94 24.14 3.61
C ALA A 269 15.80 24.15 4.89
N LEU A 270 16.84 23.32 4.92
CA LEU A 270 17.67 23.07 6.09
C LEU A 270 19.12 22.90 5.66
N ALA A 271 20.04 23.58 6.36
CA ALA A 271 21.47 23.24 6.30
C ALA A 271 21.74 22.07 7.25
N LEU A 272 22.09 20.91 6.69
CA LEU A 272 22.29 19.68 7.47
C LEU A 272 23.75 19.29 7.54
N GLU A 273 24.17 18.89 8.74
CA GLU A 273 25.45 18.20 8.95
C GLU A 273 25.48 16.88 8.16
N PRO A 274 26.66 16.31 7.86
CA PRO A 274 26.77 15.05 7.10
C PRO A 274 25.97 13.89 7.71
N ASP A 275 25.91 13.80 9.04
CA ASP A 275 25.26 12.72 9.78
C ASP A 275 23.79 12.98 10.15
N ASP A 276 23.30 14.20 9.89
CA ASP A 276 21.87 14.52 10.02
C ASP A 276 21.15 14.38 8.66
N ALA A 277 19.86 14.10 8.74
CA ALA A 277 19.03 13.88 7.56
C ALA A 277 17.57 14.18 7.89
N VAL A 278 16.84 14.74 6.92
CA VAL A 278 15.38 14.79 6.98
C VAL A 278 14.84 13.36 7.00
N VAL A 279 13.97 13.08 7.97
CA VAL A 279 13.31 11.78 8.10
C VAL A 279 11.86 11.81 7.65
N THR A 280 11.21 12.98 7.70
CA THR A 280 9.84 13.15 7.23
C THR A 280 9.53 14.62 6.93
N ALA A 281 8.49 14.84 6.14
CA ALA A 281 7.87 16.14 5.94
C ALA A 281 6.35 15.99 6.00
N LEU A 282 5.68 17.03 6.53
CA LEU A 282 4.24 17.07 6.73
C LEU A 282 3.70 18.39 6.15
N SER A 283 2.54 18.32 5.51
CA SER A 283 1.76 19.52 5.22
C SER A 283 0.86 19.78 6.42
N LEU A 284 1.09 20.90 7.10
CA LEU A 284 0.39 21.24 8.33
C LEU A 284 -0.99 21.84 8.03
N PRO A 285 -2.07 21.29 8.60
CA PRO A 285 -3.37 21.96 8.62
C PRO A 285 -3.32 23.20 9.53
N GLU A 286 -4.32 24.08 9.41
CA GLU A 286 -4.45 25.26 10.27
C GLU A 286 -4.58 24.92 11.77
N ALA A 287 -5.14 23.75 12.08
CA ALA A 287 -5.29 23.26 13.46
C ALA A 287 -5.03 21.76 13.52
N GLY A 288 -4.47 21.30 14.63
CA GLY A 288 -4.20 19.90 14.90
C GLY A 288 -2.99 19.71 15.79
N GLU A 289 -2.53 18.47 15.87
CA GLU A 289 -1.37 18.07 16.66
C GLU A 289 -0.39 17.24 15.83
N VAL A 290 0.88 17.34 16.18
CA VAL A 290 1.95 16.50 15.65
C VAL A 290 2.44 15.58 16.76
N ALA A 291 2.46 14.28 16.47
CA ALA A 291 3.08 13.28 17.31
C ALA A 291 4.51 13.01 16.83
N LEU A 292 5.48 13.18 17.72
CA LEU A 292 6.89 12.89 17.48
C LEU A 292 7.26 11.63 18.23
N VAL A 293 7.89 10.68 17.55
CA VAL A 293 8.33 9.41 18.13
C VAL A 293 9.82 9.24 17.86
N THR A 294 10.57 8.96 18.92
CA THR A 294 12.01 8.70 18.85
C THR A 294 12.30 7.22 18.64
N ALA A 295 13.51 6.90 18.18
CA ALA A 295 13.95 5.51 18.03
C ALA A 295 13.97 4.72 19.35
N ALA A 296 14.06 5.41 20.49
CA ALA A 296 14.01 4.79 21.83
C ALA A 296 12.57 4.56 22.33
N GLY A 297 11.54 4.86 21.52
CA GLY A 297 10.14 4.64 21.88
C GLY A 297 9.49 5.77 22.68
N PHE A 298 10.21 6.87 22.94
CA PHE A 298 9.60 8.05 23.56
C PHE A 298 8.74 8.81 22.55
N GLY A 299 7.52 9.16 22.95
CA GLY A 299 6.57 9.93 22.17
C GLY A 299 6.21 11.26 22.85
N VAL A 300 6.10 12.34 22.07
CA VAL A 300 5.54 13.61 22.53
C VAL A 300 4.51 14.11 21.52
N ARG A 301 3.39 14.65 22.01
CA ARG A 301 2.37 15.34 21.21
C ARG A 301 2.55 16.84 21.38
N ARG A 302 2.43 17.59 20.28
CA ARG A 302 2.54 19.06 20.26
C ARG A 302 1.45 19.62 19.38
N ASP A 303 0.76 20.66 19.85
CA ASP A 303 -0.11 21.43 18.97
C ASP A 303 0.71 22.07 17.86
N VAL A 304 0.12 22.15 16.66
CA VAL A 304 0.77 22.76 15.50
C VAL A 304 1.22 24.20 15.82
N ASP A 305 0.45 24.96 16.58
CA ASP A 305 0.77 26.35 16.94
C ASP A 305 2.00 26.48 17.85
N GLN A 306 2.36 25.42 18.57
CA GLN A 306 3.56 25.40 19.41
C GLN A 306 4.84 25.17 18.58
N ILE A 307 4.70 24.68 17.34
CA ILE A 307 5.82 24.43 16.43
C ILE A 307 6.12 25.73 15.71
N ARG A 308 7.15 26.43 16.20
CA ARG A 308 7.57 27.72 15.62
C ARG A 308 8.15 27.53 14.22
N ALA A 309 7.92 28.54 13.38
CA ALA A 309 8.61 28.74 12.10
C ALA A 309 10.06 29.17 12.32
#